data_AF-G8R8F6-F1
#
_entry.id   AF-G8R8F6-F1
#
_cell.length_a   1.000
_cell.length_b   1.000
_cell.length_c   1.000
_cell.angle_alpha   90.00
_cell.angle_beta   90.00
_cell.angle_gamma   90.00
#
_symmetry.space_group_name_H-M   'P 1'
#
loop_
_entity.id
_entity.type
_entity.pdbx_description
1 polymer ?
#
loop_
_entity_poly.entity_id
_entity_poly.type
_entity_poly.pdbx_seq_one_letter_code
_entity_poly.pdbx_strand_id
1 'polypeptide(L)'
;MEQPSIYPFGIRIDEPVTMITDVLVAIVCIIAALKLRKYSDGSGTHKIIISYFAMMGVATFIGGVFGHGFLYALGFYWKLPGWLLSMLAVNFLERVMIRYSKPILSTKGHKFFSWFNIVELLTFMALAFATLNFLYVEIHSTYGFLVVVFGFCVFNYRRRNRTKAVKLMMIAVAMIFICSVIFVAELSISKWFNHADLAHIFMAIGAIFFYYASKEMMLETQNGKDLKEAEGKDSLREKRFSHV
;
A
#
# COMPACT_ATOMS: atom_id res chain seq x y z
N MET A 1 25.93 3.01 -3.72
CA MET A 1 26.74 2.55 -4.87
C MET A 1 25.84 2.46 -6.09
N GLU A 2 26.21 3.14 -7.19
CA GLU A 2 25.45 3.07 -8.45
C GLU A 2 25.71 1.75 -9.18
N GLN A 3 24.66 1.20 -9.80
CA GLN A 3 24.79 0.00 -10.63
C GLN A 3 25.39 0.37 -12.00
N PRO A 4 26.23 -0.51 -12.58
CA PRO A 4 26.70 -0.31 -13.94
C PRO A 4 25.64 -0.66 -14.98
N SER A 5 25.63 0.08 -16.09
CA SER A 5 24.74 -0.21 -17.22
C SER A 5 25.11 -1.52 -17.93
N ILE A 6 24.12 -2.20 -18.50
CA ILE A 6 24.27 -3.36 -19.40
C ILE A 6 23.72 -3.06 -20.80
N TYR A 7 24.14 -3.86 -21.79
CA TYR A 7 23.78 -3.66 -23.21
C TYR A 7 23.22 -4.94 -23.88
N PRO A 8 22.17 -5.58 -23.34
CA PRO A 8 21.54 -6.73 -23.99
C PRO A 8 21.04 -6.33 -25.39
N PHE A 9 21.47 -7.05 -26.42
CA PHE A 9 21.10 -6.81 -27.82
C PHE A 9 21.36 -5.36 -28.29
N GLY A 10 22.35 -4.68 -27.71
CA GLY A 10 22.68 -3.29 -28.02
C GLY A 10 21.80 -2.23 -27.34
N ILE A 11 20.84 -2.65 -26.50
CA ILE A 11 19.96 -1.74 -25.75
C ILE A 11 20.59 -1.46 -24.39
N ARG A 12 20.90 -0.19 -24.10
CA ARG A 12 21.41 0.25 -22.79
C ARG A 12 20.32 0.14 -21.71
N ILE A 13 20.69 -0.37 -20.54
CA ILE A 13 19.88 -0.41 -19.32
C ILE A 13 20.77 0.03 -18.16
N ASP A 14 20.45 1.13 -17.47
CA ASP A 14 21.36 1.74 -16.49
C ASP A 14 21.43 1.02 -15.14
N GLU A 15 20.29 0.69 -14.56
CA GLU A 15 20.20 0.00 -13.28
C GLU A 15 19.39 -1.30 -13.43
N PRO A 16 19.97 -2.33 -14.07
CA PRO A 16 19.22 -3.51 -14.48
C PRO A 16 18.62 -4.28 -13.31
N VAL A 17 19.31 -4.35 -12.16
CA VAL A 17 18.80 -5.07 -10.99
C VAL A 17 17.76 -4.22 -10.27
N THR A 18 17.93 -2.90 -10.21
CA THR A 18 16.92 -2.00 -9.61
C THR A 18 15.62 -2.09 -10.42
N MET A 19 15.73 -2.02 -11.75
CA MET A 19 14.59 -2.19 -12.65
C MET A 19 13.88 -3.53 -12.44
N ILE A 20 14.62 -4.64 -12.34
CA ILE A 20 14.03 -5.98 -12.15
C ILE A 20 13.33 -6.10 -10.79
N THR A 21 13.94 -5.58 -9.72
CA THR A 21 13.35 -5.65 -8.39
C THR A 21 12.11 -4.75 -8.24
N ASP A 22 12.07 -3.60 -8.91
CA ASP A 22 10.86 -2.78 -9.04
C ASP A 22 9.73 -3.51 -9.78
N VAL A 23 10.08 -4.16 -10.90
CA VAL A 23 9.14 -4.97 -11.69
C VAL A 23 8.65 -6.18 -10.86
N LEU A 24 9.48 -6.75 -10.00
CA LEU A 24 9.05 -7.79 -9.05
C LEU A 24 7.97 -7.25 -8.10
N VAL A 25 8.18 -6.07 -7.48
CA VAL A 25 7.15 -5.43 -6.64
C VAL A 25 5.89 -5.18 -7.46
N ALA A 26 6.04 -4.71 -8.71
CA ALA A 26 4.92 -4.47 -9.61
C ALA A 26 4.08 -5.73 -9.82
N ILE A 27 4.72 -6.84 -10.18
CA ILE A 27 4.06 -8.13 -10.41
C ILE A 27 3.33 -8.61 -9.14
N VAL A 28 3.97 -8.53 -7.98
CA VAL A 28 3.36 -8.93 -6.70
C VAL A 28 2.10 -8.10 -6.43
N CYS A 29 2.19 -6.78 -6.59
CA CYS A 29 1.07 -5.88 -6.37
C CYS A 29 -0.07 -6.10 -7.39
N ILE A 30 0.22 -6.25 -8.68
CA ILE A 30 -0.82 -6.53 -9.70
C ILE A 30 -1.49 -7.88 -9.46
N ILE A 31 -0.73 -8.93 -9.13
CA ILE A 31 -1.30 -10.23 -8.77
C ILE A 31 -2.20 -10.12 -7.54
N ALA A 32 -1.79 -9.36 -6.52
CA ALA A 32 -2.61 -9.10 -5.34
C ALA A 32 -3.92 -8.39 -5.72
N ALA A 33 -3.86 -7.33 -6.54
CA ALA A 33 -5.04 -6.62 -7.01
C ALA A 33 -6.03 -7.55 -7.72
N LEU A 34 -5.54 -8.39 -8.64
CA LEU A 34 -6.37 -9.35 -9.37
C LEU A 34 -6.97 -10.41 -8.45
N LYS A 35 -6.17 -10.98 -7.54
CA LYS A 35 -6.62 -11.99 -6.58
C LYS A 35 -7.64 -11.44 -5.57
N LEU A 36 -7.57 -10.17 -5.21
CA LEU A 36 -8.50 -9.55 -4.25
C LEU A 36 -9.88 -9.27 -4.85
N ARG A 37 -10.00 -9.12 -6.18
CA ARG A 37 -11.29 -8.87 -6.86
C ARG A 37 -12.36 -9.91 -6.51
N LYS A 38 -11.99 -11.18 -6.35
CA LYS A 38 -12.93 -12.26 -5.99
C LYS A 38 -13.50 -12.17 -4.57
N TYR A 39 -12.84 -11.42 -3.68
CA TYR A 39 -13.33 -11.15 -2.32
C TYR A 39 -14.06 -9.80 -2.24
N SER A 40 -14.15 -9.07 -3.35
CA SER A 40 -14.80 -7.76 -3.39
C SER A 40 -16.32 -7.93 -3.25
N ASP A 41 -16.91 -7.19 -2.33
CA ASP A 41 -18.36 -7.05 -2.16
C ASP A 41 -18.89 -5.79 -2.88
N GLY A 42 -18.05 -5.16 -3.71
CA GLY A 42 -18.36 -3.91 -4.40
C GLY A 42 -18.31 -2.66 -3.51
N SER A 43 -18.04 -2.79 -2.19
CA SER A 43 -17.97 -1.67 -1.27
C SER A 43 -16.84 -0.70 -1.64
N GLY A 44 -17.03 0.57 -1.29
CA GLY A 44 -16.02 1.60 -1.52
C GLY A 44 -14.68 1.28 -0.85
N THR A 45 -14.65 0.56 0.28
CA THR A 45 -13.40 0.14 0.95
C THR A 45 -12.70 -0.95 0.16
N HIS A 46 -13.41 -1.98 -0.32
CA HIS A 46 -12.82 -3.07 -1.12
C HIS A 46 -12.25 -2.54 -2.44
N LYS A 47 -12.94 -1.58 -3.08
CA LYS A 47 -12.43 -0.88 -4.26
C LYS A 47 -11.13 -0.12 -3.98
N ILE A 48 -11.02 0.57 -2.85
CA ILE A 48 -9.79 1.28 -2.46
C ILE A 48 -8.64 0.31 -2.19
N ILE A 49 -8.90 -0.81 -1.50
CA ILE A 49 -7.90 -1.87 -1.29
C ILE A 49 -7.34 -2.36 -2.62
N ILE A 50 -8.22 -2.70 -3.58
CA ILE A 50 -7.80 -3.19 -4.90
C ILE A 50 -7.05 -2.09 -5.66
N SER A 51 -7.49 -0.83 -5.54
CA SER A 51 -6.86 0.32 -6.17
C SER A 51 -5.48 0.60 -5.60
N TYR A 52 -5.25 0.39 -4.30
CA TYR A 52 -3.91 0.49 -3.68
C TYR A 52 -2.92 -0.44 -4.39
N PHE A 53 -3.26 -1.72 -4.50
CA PHE A 53 -2.39 -2.70 -5.14
C PHE A 53 -2.20 -2.42 -6.64
N ALA A 54 -3.27 -2.06 -7.35
CA ALA A 54 -3.18 -1.74 -8.76
C ALA A 54 -2.28 -0.52 -9.00
N MET A 55 -2.46 0.55 -8.22
CA MET A 55 -1.68 1.77 -8.35
C MET A 55 -0.24 1.59 -7.91
N MET A 56 0.01 0.90 -6.80
CA MET A 56 1.38 0.60 -6.37
C MET A 56 2.11 -0.22 -7.44
N GLY A 57 1.42 -1.21 -8.04
CA GLY A 57 2.03 -2.02 -9.09
C GLY A 57 2.37 -1.21 -10.36
N VAL A 58 1.51 -0.29 -10.78
CA VAL A 58 1.80 0.62 -11.90
C VAL A 58 2.93 1.59 -11.53
N ALA A 59 2.92 2.12 -10.30
CA ALA A 59 3.92 3.07 -9.82
C ALA A 59 5.32 2.46 -9.83
N THR A 60 5.50 1.25 -9.28
CA THR A 60 6.81 0.59 -9.22
C THR A 60 7.24 0.08 -10.60
N PHE A 61 6.32 -0.32 -11.48
CA PHE A 61 6.66 -0.61 -12.87
C PHE A 61 7.24 0.62 -13.59
N ILE A 62 6.58 1.77 -13.45
CA ILE A 62 7.06 3.04 -14.01
C ILE A 62 8.41 3.43 -13.37
N GLY A 63 8.53 3.29 -12.04
CA GLY A 63 9.77 3.53 -11.30
C GLY A 63 10.92 2.69 -11.83
N GLY A 64 10.74 1.38 -11.97
CA GLY A 64 11.75 0.48 -12.48
C GLY A 64 12.08 0.72 -13.94
N VAL A 65 11.08 0.69 -14.82
CA VAL A 65 11.31 0.73 -16.27
C VAL A 65 11.73 2.13 -16.72
N PHE A 66 11.00 3.18 -16.31
CA PHE A 66 11.28 4.55 -16.76
C PHE A 66 12.22 5.30 -15.83
N GLY A 67 12.11 5.06 -14.53
CA GLY A 67 12.93 5.74 -13.51
C GLY A 67 14.34 5.17 -13.34
N HIS A 68 14.57 3.90 -13.67
CA HIS A 68 15.86 3.23 -13.45
C HIS A 68 16.44 2.60 -14.72
N GLY A 69 15.66 1.81 -15.47
CA GLY A 69 16.16 1.10 -16.66
C GLY A 69 16.45 2.01 -17.85
N PHE A 70 15.46 2.80 -18.24
CA PHE A 70 15.46 3.64 -19.46
C PHE A 70 15.54 5.14 -19.18
N LEU A 71 16.02 5.54 -18.00
CA LEU A 71 16.08 6.94 -17.61
C LEU A 71 16.95 7.77 -18.56
N TYR A 72 18.03 7.20 -19.12
CA TYR A 72 18.87 7.86 -20.13
C TYR A 72 18.10 8.31 -21.38
N ALA A 73 17.03 7.60 -21.76
CA ALA A 73 16.25 7.87 -22.96
C ALA A 73 15.07 8.82 -22.69
N LEU A 74 14.52 8.77 -21.48
CA LEU A 74 13.31 9.50 -21.11
C LEU A 74 13.62 10.81 -20.37
N GLY A 75 14.70 10.85 -19.60
CA GLY A 75 15.12 11.97 -18.77
C GLY A 75 14.52 11.94 -17.36
N PHE A 76 15.12 12.74 -16.46
CA PHE A 76 14.85 12.73 -15.02
C PHE A 76 13.36 12.88 -14.63
N TYR A 77 12.61 13.73 -15.35
CA TYR A 77 11.20 14.02 -15.06
C TYR A 77 10.29 12.78 -15.14
N TRP A 78 10.70 11.72 -15.83
CA TRP A 78 9.93 10.47 -15.91
C TRP A 78 9.93 9.65 -14.62
N LYS A 79 10.67 10.06 -13.60
CA LYS A 79 10.50 9.55 -12.23
C LYS A 79 9.20 10.04 -11.59
N LEU A 80 8.72 11.25 -11.93
CA LEU A 80 7.56 11.87 -11.29
C LEU A 80 6.27 11.04 -11.37
N PRO A 81 5.88 10.46 -12.52
CA PRO A 81 4.64 9.67 -12.57
C PRO A 81 4.66 8.48 -11.60
N GLY A 82 5.80 7.79 -11.48
CA GLY A 82 5.98 6.71 -10.50
C GLY A 82 5.86 7.22 -9.06
N TRP A 83 6.52 8.33 -8.74
CA TRP A 83 6.48 8.95 -7.42
C TRP A 83 5.08 9.40 -7.00
N LEU A 84 4.34 10.08 -7.89
CA LEU A 84 3.00 10.57 -7.58
C LEU A 84 1.98 9.44 -7.45
N LEU A 85 2.08 8.41 -8.29
CA LEU A 85 1.22 7.24 -8.20
C LEU A 85 1.49 6.42 -6.92
N SER A 86 2.75 6.29 -6.50
CA SER A 86 3.06 5.59 -5.25
C SER A 86 2.55 6.35 -4.03
N MET A 87 2.69 7.68 -3.97
CA MET A 87 2.11 8.52 -2.92
C MET A 87 0.59 8.33 -2.81
N LEU A 88 -0.13 8.39 -3.95
CA LEU A 88 -1.57 8.17 -3.98
C LEU A 88 -1.95 6.72 -3.58
N ALA A 89 -1.13 5.73 -3.93
CA ALA A 89 -1.32 4.37 -3.46
C ALA A 89 -1.19 4.28 -1.92
N VAL A 90 -0.12 4.81 -1.32
CA VAL A 90 0.05 4.83 0.15
C VAL A 90 -1.17 5.47 0.83
N ASN A 91 -1.66 6.59 0.27
CA ASN A 91 -2.85 7.27 0.77
C ASN A 91 -4.10 6.38 0.77
N PHE A 92 -4.28 5.52 -0.24
CA PHE A 92 -5.37 4.55 -0.26
C PHE A 92 -5.28 3.55 0.89
N LEU A 93 -4.09 3.08 1.25
CA LEU A 93 -3.94 2.17 2.38
C LEU A 93 -4.20 2.86 3.71
N GLU A 94 -3.75 4.10 3.88
CA GLU A 94 -4.11 4.93 5.04
C GLU A 94 -5.65 5.09 5.15
N ARG A 95 -6.30 5.39 4.02
CA ARG A 95 -7.76 5.49 3.94
C ARG A 95 -8.46 4.21 4.36
N VAL A 96 -7.92 3.06 3.96
CA VAL A 96 -8.45 1.74 4.36
C VAL A 96 -8.41 1.60 5.87
N MET A 97 -7.28 1.91 6.52
CA MET A 97 -7.16 1.81 7.97
C MET A 97 -8.05 2.81 8.73
N ILE A 98 -8.19 4.04 8.23
CA ILE A 98 -9.12 5.03 8.80
C ILE A 98 -10.57 4.53 8.74
N ARG A 99 -10.96 3.89 7.62
CA ARG A 99 -12.31 3.32 7.43
C ARG A 99 -12.53 2.05 8.25
N TYR A 100 -11.55 1.16 8.29
CA TYR A 100 -11.59 -0.07 9.09
C TYR A 100 -11.77 0.25 10.58
N SER A 101 -11.14 1.32 11.04
CA SER A 101 -11.23 1.77 12.43
C SER A 101 -12.54 2.49 12.78
N LYS A 102 -13.40 2.79 11.80
CA LYS A 102 -14.62 3.59 11.99
C LYS A 102 -15.55 3.06 13.11
N PRO A 103 -15.80 1.75 13.29
CA PRO A 103 -16.69 1.25 14.34
C PRO A 103 -16.25 1.60 15.77
N ILE A 104 -14.95 1.82 15.98
CA ILE A 104 -14.36 2.12 17.30
C ILE A 104 -13.83 3.56 17.40
N LEU A 105 -13.87 4.31 16.31
CA LEU A 105 -13.41 5.70 16.22
C LEU A 105 -14.61 6.64 16.34
N SER A 106 -14.45 7.74 17.08
CA SER A 106 -15.52 8.75 17.17
C SER A 106 -15.81 9.35 15.80
N THR A 107 -17.05 9.78 15.55
CA THR A 107 -17.43 10.40 14.28
C THR A 107 -16.59 11.63 13.95
N LYS A 108 -16.25 12.44 14.96
CA LYS A 108 -15.35 13.60 14.81
C LYS A 108 -13.93 13.15 14.43
N GLY A 109 -13.39 12.14 15.10
CA GLY A 109 -12.07 11.58 14.80
C GLY A 109 -11.99 11.02 13.38
N HIS A 110 -12.99 10.23 12.95
CA HIS A 110 -13.03 9.69 11.60
C HIS A 110 -13.04 10.77 10.52
N LYS A 111 -13.82 11.84 10.70
CA LYS A 111 -13.83 13.00 9.79
C LYS A 111 -12.49 13.73 9.77
N PHE A 112 -11.90 13.98 10.94
CA PHE A 112 -10.60 14.64 11.06
C PHE A 112 -9.52 13.87 10.31
N PHE A 113 -9.29 12.59 10.63
CA PHE A 113 -8.25 11.79 9.98
C PHE A 113 -8.52 11.61 8.48
N SER A 114 -9.79 11.56 8.07
CA SER A 114 -10.14 11.50 6.65
C SER A 114 -9.73 12.76 5.88
N TRP A 115 -9.93 13.95 6.45
CA TRP A 115 -9.51 15.20 5.83
C TRP A 115 -8.01 15.39 5.89
N PHE A 116 -7.42 15.12 7.07
CA PHE A 116 -5.99 15.20 7.28
C PHE A 116 -5.22 14.37 6.27
N ASN A 117 -5.65 13.13 6.02
CA ASN A 117 -5.06 12.24 5.01
C ASN A 117 -5.11 12.81 3.57
N ILE A 118 -6.09 13.65 3.19
CA ILE A 118 -6.06 14.31 1.87
C ILE A 118 -5.07 15.48 1.88
N VAL A 119 -5.11 16.31 2.92
CA VAL A 119 -4.23 17.48 3.02
C VAL A 119 -2.77 17.07 3.04
N GLU A 120 -2.46 16.01 3.78
CA GLU A 120 -1.12 15.42 3.88
C GLU A 120 -0.60 14.96 2.51
N LEU A 121 -1.36 14.12 1.78
CA LEU A 121 -1.03 13.73 0.41
C LEU A 121 -0.79 14.92 -0.52
N LEU A 122 -1.72 15.88 -0.56
CA LEU A 122 -1.59 17.04 -1.45
C LEU A 122 -0.37 17.89 -1.11
N THR A 123 -0.04 18.01 0.16
CA THR A 123 1.14 18.75 0.62
C THR A 123 2.42 18.07 0.13
N PHE A 124 2.58 16.77 0.35
CA PHE A 124 3.79 16.06 -0.08
C PHE A 124 3.88 15.92 -1.60
N MET A 125 2.77 15.71 -2.30
CA MET A 125 2.75 15.73 -3.77
C MET A 125 3.18 17.09 -4.32
N ALA A 126 2.68 18.19 -3.76
CA ALA A 126 3.09 19.54 -4.18
C ALA A 126 4.58 19.78 -3.92
N LEU A 127 5.11 19.35 -2.77
CA LEU A 127 6.54 19.45 -2.46
C LEU A 127 7.38 18.62 -3.43
N ALA A 128 7.04 17.33 -3.61
CA ALA A 128 7.75 16.45 -4.54
C ALA A 128 7.74 16.97 -5.98
N PHE A 129 6.61 17.53 -6.43
CA PHE A 129 6.50 18.13 -7.76
C PHE A 129 7.30 19.42 -7.90
N ALA A 130 7.25 20.31 -6.90
CA ALA A 130 7.91 21.62 -6.95
C ALA A 130 9.43 21.53 -6.78
N THR A 131 9.92 20.62 -5.94
CA THR A 131 11.36 20.50 -5.66
C THR A 131 12.03 19.38 -6.44
N LEU A 132 11.26 18.49 -7.06
CA LEU A 132 11.74 17.28 -7.73
C LEU A 132 12.67 16.43 -6.85
N ASN A 133 12.39 16.38 -5.55
CA ASN A 133 13.22 15.70 -4.58
C ASN A 133 12.49 14.47 -4.04
N PHE A 134 13.09 13.30 -4.24
CA PHE A 134 12.54 12.02 -3.80
C PHE A 134 12.32 11.95 -2.27
N LEU A 135 13.06 12.75 -1.50
CA LEU A 135 12.91 12.84 -0.05
C LEU A 135 11.44 13.06 0.39
N TYR A 136 10.67 13.86 -0.35
CA TYR A 136 9.26 14.09 -0.01
C TYR A 136 8.36 12.86 -0.26
N VAL A 137 8.70 12.04 -1.25
CA VAL A 137 8.05 10.73 -1.51
C VAL A 137 8.35 9.76 -0.38
N GLU A 138 9.59 9.77 0.08
CA GLU A 138 10.05 8.94 1.18
C GLU A 138 9.44 9.35 2.53
N ILE A 139 9.42 10.65 2.85
CA ILE A 139 8.78 11.17 4.07
C ILE A 139 7.28 10.84 4.07
N HIS A 140 6.58 11.10 2.96
CA HIS A 140 5.16 10.73 2.80
C HIS A 140 4.93 9.25 3.07
N SER A 141 5.70 8.38 2.41
CA SER A 141 5.54 6.94 2.54
C SER A 141 5.83 6.46 3.96
N THR A 142 6.91 6.96 4.57
CA THR A 142 7.30 6.64 5.94
C THR A 142 6.24 7.09 6.95
N TYR A 143 5.74 8.31 6.80
CA TYR A 143 4.66 8.85 7.62
C TYR A 143 3.36 8.04 7.44
N GLY A 144 2.92 7.83 6.21
CA GLY A 144 1.70 7.09 5.90
C GLY A 144 1.72 5.66 6.45
N PHE A 145 2.83 4.93 6.30
CA PHE A 145 2.93 3.57 6.85
C PHE A 145 3.15 3.52 8.36
N LEU A 146 4.16 4.23 8.90
CA LEU A 146 4.54 4.09 10.31
C LEU A 146 3.65 4.89 11.27
N VAL A 147 3.24 6.10 10.86
CA VAL A 147 2.44 6.96 11.73
C VAL A 147 0.96 6.63 11.55
N VAL A 148 0.47 6.61 10.31
CA VAL A 148 -0.97 6.46 10.05
C VAL A 148 -1.39 4.99 10.10
N VAL A 149 -0.91 4.15 9.18
CA VAL A 149 -1.33 2.74 9.08
C VAL A 149 -1.01 1.97 10.36
N PHE A 150 0.24 2.03 10.84
CA PHE A 150 0.62 1.35 12.07
C PHE A 150 0.01 1.98 13.32
N GLY A 151 -0.13 3.31 13.38
CA GLY A 151 -0.87 3.98 14.46
C GLY A 151 -2.31 3.48 14.58
N PHE A 152 -3.02 3.33 13.45
CA PHE A 152 -4.35 2.73 13.44
C PHE A 152 -4.35 1.24 13.79
N CYS A 153 -3.33 0.47 13.38
CA CYS A 153 -3.19 -0.92 13.82
C CYS A 153 -3.06 -1.03 15.34
N VAL A 154 -2.17 -0.24 15.94
CA VAL A 154 -1.97 -0.17 17.40
C VAL A 154 -3.26 0.28 18.09
N PHE A 155 -3.95 1.29 17.55
CA PHE A 155 -5.24 1.76 18.07
C PHE A 155 -6.29 0.64 18.10
N ASN A 156 -6.48 -0.09 16.99
CA ASN A 156 -7.39 -1.24 16.92
C ASN A 156 -6.99 -2.33 17.91
N TYR A 157 -5.70 -2.66 17.96
CA TYR A 157 -5.18 -3.70 18.84
C TYR A 157 -5.40 -3.39 20.33
N ARG A 158 -5.19 -2.12 20.72
CA ARG A 158 -5.42 -1.62 22.10
C ARG A 158 -6.90 -1.55 22.45
N ARG A 159 -7.77 -1.23 21.48
CA ARG A 159 -9.24 -1.23 21.61
C ARG A 159 -9.88 -2.60 21.47
N ARG A 160 -9.11 -3.69 21.67
CA ARG A 160 -9.53 -5.10 21.63
C ARG A 160 -9.99 -5.60 20.25
N ASN A 161 -9.85 -4.82 19.18
CA ASN A 161 -10.04 -5.27 17.79
C ASN A 161 -8.77 -5.95 17.25
N ARG A 162 -8.45 -7.13 17.78
CA ARG A 162 -7.17 -7.85 17.55
C ARG A 162 -7.29 -8.92 16.46
N THR A 163 -7.90 -8.55 15.34
CA THR A 163 -8.18 -9.49 14.25
C THR A 163 -6.90 -9.98 13.58
N LYS A 164 -7.03 -11.05 12.80
CA LYS A 164 -5.92 -11.58 11.99
C LYS A 164 -5.47 -10.53 10.96
N ALA A 165 -6.40 -9.77 10.38
CA ALA A 165 -6.09 -8.68 9.48
C ALA A 165 -5.17 -7.62 10.11
N VAL A 166 -5.47 -7.16 11.33
CA VAL A 166 -4.65 -6.14 12.03
C VAL A 166 -3.24 -6.66 12.31
N LYS A 167 -3.09 -7.91 12.76
CA LYS A 167 -1.77 -8.49 13.04
C LYS A 167 -0.93 -8.63 11.77
N LEU A 168 -1.53 -9.09 10.68
CA LEU A 168 -0.86 -9.18 9.37
C LEU A 168 -0.47 -7.81 8.84
N MET A 169 -1.33 -6.79 9.03
CA MET A 169 -1.04 -5.41 8.66
C MET A 169 0.18 -4.87 9.43
N MET A 170 0.30 -5.17 10.72
CA MET A 170 1.48 -4.79 11.52
C MET A 170 2.76 -5.47 11.02
N ILE A 171 2.70 -6.75 10.65
CA ILE A 171 3.85 -7.48 10.07
C ILE A 171 4.23 -6.85 8.72
N ALA A 172 3.25 -6.51 7.89
CA ALA A 172 3.50 -5.83 6.62
C ALA A 172 4.21 -4.49 6.83
N VAL A 173 3.74 -3.66 7.78
CA VAL A 173 4.42 -2.39 8.09
C VAL A 173 5.82 -2.62 8.67
N ALA A 174 6.05 -3.68 9.46
CA ALA A 174 7.39 -4.01 9.92
C ALA A 174 8.35 -4.33 8.75
N MET A 175 7.88 -5.03 7.71
CA MET A 175 8.68 -5.26 6.50
C MET A 175 8.96 -3.96 5.74
N ILE A 176 7.98 -3.06 5.64
CA ILE A 176 8.18 -1.74 5.03
C ILE A 176 9.13 -0.86 5.86
N PHE A 177 9.11 -0.98 7.18
CA PHE A 177 10.08 -0.30 8.04
C PHE A 177 11.51 -0.77 7.76
N ILE A 178 11.71 -2.09 7.65
CA ILE A 178 13.02 -2.64 7.27
C ILE A 178 13.44 -2.15 5.89
N CYS A 179 12.53 -2.13 4.92
CA CYS A 179 12.76 -1.52 3.60
C CYS A 179 13.25 -0.08 3.70
N SER A 180 12.57 0.77 4.47
CA SER A 180 12.96 2.18 4.67
C SER A 180 14.33 2.30 5.34
N VAL A 181 14.61 1.52 6.38
CA VAL A 181 15.93 1.53 7.05
C VAL A 181 17.05 1.14 6.08
N ILE A 182 16.85 0.09 5.27
CA ILE A 182 17.84 -0.36 4.28
C ILE A 182 18.12 0.73 3.25
N PHE A 183 17.06 1.37 2.75
CA PHE A 183 17.18 2.44 1.75
C PHE A 183 17.91 3.67 2.32
N VAL A 184 17.47 4.19 3.46
CA VAL A 184 18.07 5.39 4.11
C VAL A 184 19.52 5.16 4.53
N ALA A 185 19.81 3.99 5.13
CA ALA A 185 21.16 3.68 5.57
C ALA A 185 22.07 3.19 4.43
N GLU A 186 21.58 3.21 3.18
CA GLU A 186 22.29 2.78 1.98
C GLU A 186 22.93 1.39 2.07
N LEU A 187 22.30 0.48 2.84
CA LEU A 187 22.83 -0.87 3.10
C LEU A 187 22.86 -1.69 1.81
N SER A 188 24.07 -1.88 1.26
CA SER A 188 24.29 -2.49 -0.04
C SER A 188 25.16 -3.74 0.09
N ILE A 189 24.79 -4.84 -0.56
CA ILE A 189 25.59 -6.08 -0.58
C ILE A 189 26.74 -5.95 -1.58
N SER A 190 26.45 -5.38 -2.76
CA SER A 190 27.44 -5.11 -3.79
C SER A 190 26.94 -4.01 -4.73
N LYS A 191 27.77 -3.62 -5.71
CA LYS A 191 27.33 -2.71 -6.77
C LYS A 191 26.28 -3.29 -7.71
N TRP A 192 26.11 -4.61 -7.75
CA TRP A 192 25.07 -5.30 -8.54
C TRP A 192 23.83 -5.63 -7.71
N PHE A 193 23.91 -5.44 -6.39
CA PHE A 193 22.79 -5.64 -5.48
C PHE A 193 22.92 -4.62 -4.34
N ASN A 194 22.48 -3.40 -4.63
CA ASN A 194 22.58 -2.23 -3.80
C ASN A 194 21.39 -2.11 -2.83
N HIS A 195 21.36 -0.99 -2.09
CA HIS A 195 20.31 -0.70 -1.13
C HIS A 195 18.91 -0.59 -1.72
N ALA A 196 18.76 -0.07 -2.94
CA ALA A 196 17.46 0.02 -3.61
C ALA A 196 16.92 -1.37 -3.93
N ASP A 197 17.76 -2.25 -4.48
CA ASP A 197 17.37 -3.64 -4.77
C ASP A 197 16.91 -4.38 -3.51
N LEU A 198 17.72 -4.29 -2.46
CA LEU A 198 17.43 -4.97 -1.20
C LEU A 198 16.17 -4.39 -0.55
N ALA A 199 15.98 -3.06 -0.58
CA ALA A 199 14.76 -2.42 -0.11
C ALA A 199 13.53 -2.91 -0.89
N HIS A 200 13.60 -3.01 -2.23
CA HIS A 200 12.51 -3.53 -3.06
C HIS A 200 12.15 -4.98 -2.74
N ILE A 201 13.11 -5.84 -2.35
CA ILE A 201 12.79 -7.19 -1.87
C ILE A 201 11.93 -7.13 -0.60
N PHE A 202 12.29 -6.30 0.37
CA PHE A 202 11.49 -6.13 1.59
C PHE A 202 10.14 -5.47 1.30
N MET A 203 10.07 -4.54 0.34
CA MET A 203 8.82 -3.97 -0.15
C MET A 203 7.91 -5.05 -0.76
N ALA A 204 8.46 -5.95 -1.58
CA ALA A 204 7.70 -7.05 -2.18
C ALA A 204 7.17 -8.02 -1.11
N ILE A 205 7.98 -8.36 -0.11
CA ILE A 205 7.54 -9.20 1.01
C ILE A 205 6.45 -8.47 1.83
N GLY A 206 6.63 -7.17 2.09
CA GLY A 206 5.62 -6.33 2.73
C GLY A 206 4.30 -6.31 1.95
N ALA A 207 4.35 -6.20 0.62
CA ALA A 207 3.19 -6.25 -0.25
C ALA A 207 2.45 -7.60 -0.17
N ILE A 208 3.17 -8.72 -0.04
CA ILE A 208 2.56 -10.04 0.19
C ILE A 208 1.80 -10.07 1.52
N PHE A 209 2.38 -9.53 2.61
CA PHE A 209 1.68 -9.45 3.89
C PHE A 209 0.50 -8.47 3.85
N PHE A 210 0.61 -7.33 3.15
CA PHE A 210 -0.52 -6.44 2.91
C PHE A 210 -1.65 -7.15 2.16
N TYR A 211 -1.33 -8.01 1.19
CA TYR A 211 -2.33 -8.79 0.46
C TYR A 211 -3.09 -9.71 1.41
N TYR A 212 -2.40 -10.46 2.26
CA TYR A 212 -3.06 -11.33 3.23
C TYR A 212 -3.87 -10.54 4.26
N ALA A 213 -3.34 -9.41 4.76
CA ALA A 213 -4.06 -8.53 5.67
C ALA A 213 -5.35 -8.00 5.04
N SER A 214 -5.26 -7.55 3.79
CA SER A 214 -6.40 -7.03 3.01
C SER A 214 -7.44 -8.10 2.73
N LYS A 215 -7.02 -9.31 2.36
CA LYS A 215 -7.92 -10.45 2.16
C LYS A 215 -8.71 -10.76 3.44
N GLU A 216 -8.04 -10.88 4.58
CA GLU A 216 -8.70 -11.17 5.86
C GLU A 216 -9.68 -10.04 6.22
N MET A 217 -9.30 -8.78 6.02
CA MET A 217 -10.17 -7.62 6.25
C MET A 217 -11.45 -7.64 5.40
N MET A 218 -11.32 -8.04 4.13
CA MET A 218 -12.44 -8.15 3.21
C MET A 218 -13.39 -9.29 3.61
N LEU A 219 -12.85 -10.44 4.04
CA LEU A 219 -13.63 -11.57 4.55
C LEU A 219 -14.36 -11.25 5.86
N GLU A 220 -13.71 -10.56 6.80
CA GLU A 220 -14.33 -10.08 8.04
C GLU A 220 -15.56 -9.20 7.76
N THR A 221 -15.46 -8.33 6.76
CA THR A 221 -16.54 -7.43 6.36
C THR A 221 -17.71 -8.18 5.73
N GLN A 222 -17.44 -9.19 4.91
CA GLN A 222 -18.46 -10.05 4.30
C GLN A 222 -19.20 -10.87 5.36
N ASN A 223 -18.47 -11.59 6.23
CA ASN A 223 -19.06 -12.39 7.29
C ASN A 223 -19.94 -11.54 8.22
N GLY A 224 -19.51 -10.31 8.54
CA GLY A 224 -20.29 -9.39 9.35
C GLY A 224 -21.59 -8.88 8.69
N LYS A 225 -21.67 -8.90 7.35
CA LYS A 225 -22.92 -8.61 6.63
C LYS A 225 -23.84 -9.83 6.62
N ASP A 226 -23.29 -11.01 6.33
CA ASP A 226 -24.06 -12.26 6.26
C ASP A 226 -24.76 -12.57 7.60
N LEU A 227 -24.05 -12.36 8.72
CA LEU A 227 -24.61 -12.51 10.07
C LEU A 227 -25.80 -11.55 10.32
N LYS A 228 -25.69 -10.28 9.90
CA LYS A 228 -26.77 -9.30 10.06
C LYS A 228 -27.98 -9.61 9.18
N GLU A 229 -27.76 -10.14 7.98
CA GLU A 229 -28.84 -10.59 7.11
C GLU A 229 -29.58 -11.82 7.68
N ALA A 230 -28.85 -12.74 8.31
CA ALA A 230 -29.43 -13.90 8.99
C ALA A 230 -30.28 -13.46 10.20
N GLU A 231 -29.75 -12.61 11.08
CA GLU A 231 -30.50 -12.05 12.23
C GLU A 231 -31.75 -11.27 11.79
N GLY A 232 -31.65 -10.52 10.68
CA GLY A 232 -32.78 -9.81 10.08
C GLY A 232 -33.89 -10.75 9.59
N LYS A 233 -33.54 -11.89 9.01
CA LYS A 233 -34.51 -12.90 8.56
C LYS A 233 -35.18 -13.63 9.73
N ASP A 234 -34.41 -13.99 10.76
CA ASP A 234 -34.95 -14.67 11.95
C ASP A 234 -35.89 -13.76 12.75
N SER A 235 -35.53 -12.48 12.94
CA SER A 235 -36.42 -11.52 13.61
C SER A 235 -37.73 -11.24 12.85
N LEU A 236 -37.71 -11.25 11.51
CA LEU A 236 -38.92 -11.18 10.69
C LEU A 236 -39.76 -12.46 10.79
N ARG A 237 -39.11 -13.62 10.88
CA ARG A 237 -39.76 -14.92 11.05
C ARG A 237 -40.47 -14.99 12.41
N GLU A 238 -39.79 -14.62 13.50
CA GLU A 238 -40.39 -14.59 14.86
C GLU A 238 -41.61 -13.66 14.93
N LYS A 239 -41.54 -12.45 14.36
CA LYS A 239 -42.68 -11.53 14.29
C LYS A 239 -43.87 -12.09 13.52
N ARG A 240 -43.63 -12.97 12.53
CA ARG A 240 -44.70 -13.61 11.76
C ARG A 240 -45.42 -14.70 12.56
N PHE A 241 -44.75 -15.33 13.52
CA PHE A 241 -45.32 -16.35 14.40
C PHE A 241 -45.93 -15.79 15.68
N SER A 242 -45.60 -14.56 16.09
CA SER A 242 -46.21 -13.90 17.25
C SER A 242 -47.58 -13.24 16.97
N HIS A 243 -48.08 -13.31 15.74
CA HIS A 243 -49.37 -12.75 15.31
C HIS A 243 -50.38 -13.83 14.87
N VAL A 244 -50.14 -15.09 15.23
CA VAL A 244 -51.06 -16.23 15.09
C VAL A 244 -51.43 -16.72 16.49
#